data_AF-A0A9E3S4N3-F1
#
_entry.id   AF-A0A9E3S4N3-F1
#
_cell.length_a   1.000
_cell.length_b   1.000
_cell.length_c   1.000
_cell.angle_alpha   90.00
_cell.angle_beta   90.00
_cell.angle_gamma   90.00
#
_symmetry.space_group_name_H-M   'P 1'
#
loop_
_entity.id
_entity.type
_entity.pdbx_description
1 polymer ?
#
loop_
_entity_poly.entity_id
_entity_poly.type
_entity_poly.pdbx_seq_one_letter_code
_entity_poly.pdbx_strand_id
1 'polypeptide(L)'
;MAYQATGINLSAFGLARRPSVAAATMGDKGNVRIELRVAEMFAGKHKLSDGTEATLAEWRAGLLALPRPIGVDVALDIDALGAGGNRRAPALRQLWELTHRPIDFAFYGDAPLTDRVGEFGVRFRTLLASSAFELGDDIIEVYPRATVELLEFRGQHIGGAAHHSTNGWKGDDRNKRGDKLMAKILSELGVNPGQGADKLDSDDLDAMLCALTALGATIAQGVLTGDELAREITERVARRGNAEPDPLHVAPGATAVLARPFWESLTVAKI
;
A
#
# COMPACT_ATOMS: atom_id res chain seq x y z
N MET A 1 23.28 12.10 1.94
CA MET A 1 22.68 10.96 2.66
C MET A 1 21.78 10.25 1.68
N ALA A 2 21.96 8.94 1.49
CA ALA A 2 21.02 8.15 0.68
C ALA A 2 19.84 7.78 1.59
N TYR A 3 18.62 8.09 1.16
CA TYR A 3 17.41 7.69 1.88
C TYR A 3 16.96 6.34 1.36
N GLN A 4 16.51 5.47 2.27
CA GLN A 4 16.06 4.13 1.94
C GLN A 4 14.77 3.82 2.68
N ALA A 5 13.94 2.98 2.07
CA ALA A 5 12.74 2.43 2.68
C ALA A 5 12.39 1.11 2.01
N THR A 6 11.56 0.31 2.67
CA THR A 6 11.05 -0.94 2.11
C THR A 6 9.53 -0.87 2.00
N GLY A 7 8.97 -1.56 1.01
CA GLY A 7 7.54 -1.76 0.84
C GLY A 7 7.22 -3.23 0.72
N ILE A 8 6.13 -3.66 1.35
CA ILE A 8 5.64 -5.04 1.28
C ILE A 8 4.15 -5.02 0.98
N ASN A 9 3.74 -5.72 -0.08
CA ASN A 9 2.33 -6.03 -0.30
C ASN A 9 1.96 -7.24 0.58
N LEU A 10 1.10 -7.01 1.58
CA LEU A 10 0.67 -8.03 2.54
C LEU A 10 -0.83 -8.35 2.44
N SER A 11 -1.59 -7.62 1.61
CA SER A 11 -3.04 -7.78 1.45
C SER A 11 -3.43 -9.10 0.74
N ALA A 12 -2.53 -9.72 -0.01
CA ALA A 12 -2.76 -11.01 -0.68
C ALA A 12 -2.17 -12.25 0.04
N PHE A 13 -1.59 -12.07 1.25
CA PHE A 13 -0.80 -13.12 1.89
C PHE A 13 -1.65 -14.22 2.55
N GLY A 14 -1.41 -15.47 2.16
CA GLY A 14 -2.03 -16.67 2.77
C GLY A 14 -3.13 -17.35 1.94
N LEU A 15 -3.58 -16.74 0.83
CA LEU A 15 -4.62 -17.32 -0.03
C LEU A 15 -4.04 -18.02 -1.28
N ALA A 16 -2.98 -17.48 -1.91
CA ALA A 16 -2.45 -18.09 -3.14
C ALA A 16 -0.99 -17.76 -3.50
N ARG A 17 -0.44 -16.61 -3.10
CA ARG A 17 0.80 -16.04 -3.67
C ARG A 17 1.84 -15.68 -2.60
N ARG A 18 3.11 -15.61 -3.01
CA ARG A 18 4.22 -15.11 -2.18
C ARG A 18 4.21 -13.59 -2.25
N PRO A 19 4.37 -12.87 -1.13
CA PRO A 19 4.36 -11.42 -1.15
C PRO A 19 5.63 -10.90 -1.83
N SER A 20 5.52 -9.72 -2.43
CA SER A 20 6.64 -9.01 -3.04
C SER A 20 7.21 -7.99 -2.04
N VAL A 21 8.53 -7.86 -2.03
CA VAL A 21 9.27 -6.85 -1.26
C VAL A 21 9.94 -5.90 -2.25
N ALA A 22 9.74 -4.61 -2.06
CA ALA A 22 10.38 -3.55 -2.82
C ALA A 22 11.32 -2.76 -1.91
N ALA A 23 12.62 -2.73 -2.21
CA ALA A 23 13.57 -1.86 -1.53
C ALA A 23 13.79 -0.60 -2.37
N ALA A 24 13.37 0.57 -1.86
CA ALA A 24 13.57 1.86 -2.51
C ALA A 24 14.83 2.54 -1.97
N THR A 25 15.66 3.07 -2.86
CA THR A 25 16.81 3.92 -2.52
C THR A 25 16.76 5.20 -3.33
N MET A 26 16.83 6.34 -2.65
CA MET A 26 16.99 7.64 -3.30
C MET A 26 18.46 8.01 -3.43
N GLY A 27 18.91 8.18 -4.66
CA GLY A 27 20.21 8.73 -5.01
C GLY A 27 20.18 10.25 -5.18
N ASP A 28 21.21 10.78 -5.84
CA ASP A 28 21.31 12.22 -6.10
C ASP A 28 20.24 12.70 -7.08
N LYS A 29 19.83 13.98 -6.95
CA LYS A 29 18.89 14.68 -7.86
C LYS A 29 17.54 13.96 -8.02
N GLY A 30 16.97 13.44 -6.94
CA GLY A 30 15.63 12.84 -6.96
C GLY A 30 15.51 11.55 -7.77
N ASN A 31 16.63 10.88 -8.08
CA ASN A 31 16.59 9.57 -8.74
C ASN A 31 16.28 8.48 -7.72
N VAL A 32 15.20 7.73 -7.94
CA VAL A 32 14.80 6.61 -7.08
C VAL A 32 15.01 5.29 -7.82
N ARG A 33 15.68 4.34 -7.16
CA ARG A 33 15.82 2.96 -7.60
C ARG A 33 14.99 2.06 -6.69
N ILE A 34 14.19 1.19 -7.28
CA ILE A 34 13.47 0.11 -6.59
C ILE A 34 14.04 -1.23 -7.00
N GLU A 35 14.32 -2.07 -6.01
CA GLU A 35 14.65 -3.49 -6.21
C GLU A 35 13.49 -4.35 -5.70
N LEU A 36 12.85 -5.06 -6.62
CA LEU A 36 11.78 -6.01 -6.35
C LEU A 36 12.37 -7.41 -6.17
N ARG A 37 11.91 -8.10 -5.14
CA ARG A 37 12.25 -9.49 -4.86
C ARG A 37 11.09 -10.20 -4.20
N VAL A 38 11.08 -11.51 -4.27
CA VAL A 38 10.17 -12.32 -3.47
C VAL A 38 10.50 -12.12 -1.99
N ALA A 39 9.47 -11.95 -1.15
CA ALA A 39 9.63 -11.88 0.29
C ALA A 39 9.90 -13.29 0.87
N GLU A 40 11.16 -13.74 0.82
CA GLU A 40 11.52 -15.11 1.20
C GLU A 40 11.17 -15.45 2.66
N MET A 41 11.19 -14.46 3.57
CA MET A 41 10.78 -14.66 4.95
C MET A 41 9.31 -15.12 5.07
N PHE A 42 8.49 -14.87 4.05
CA PHE A 42 7.10 -15.26 3.98
C PHE A 42 6.87 -16.41 2.99
N ALA A 43 7.91 -17.16 2.58
CA ALA A 43 7.80 -18.18 1.53
C ALA A 43 6.87 -19.36 1.87
N GLY A 44 6.63 -19.62 3.16
CA GLY A 44 5.73 -20.67 3.64
C GLY A 44 4.25 -20.28 3.60
N LYS A 45 3.40 -21.20 3.11
CA LYS A 45 1.94 -21.07 3.23
C LYS A 45 1.52 -21.51 4.62
N HIS A 46 1.44 -20.56 5.57
CA HIS A 46 1.00 -20.84 6.93
C HIS A 46 -0.48 -20.46 7.11
N LYS A 47 -1.28 -21.34 7.72
CA LYS A 47 -2.63 -21.01 8.23
C LYS A 47 -2.51 -20.32 9.61
N LEU A 48 -3.61 -19.78 10.12
CA LEU A 48 -3.64 -19.17 11.46
C LEU A 48 -3.27 -20.17 12.57
N SER A 49 -3.70 -21.43 12.43
CA SER A 49 -3.35 -22.54 13.33
C SER A 49 -1.86 -22.88 13.34
N ASP A 50 -1.12 -22.42 12.33
CA ASP A 50 0.28 -22.80 12.11
C ASP A 50 1.23 -21.73 12.66
N GLY A 51 0.70 -20.68 13.31
CA GLY A 51 1.45 -19.61 13.95
C GLY A 51 2.21 -20.11 15.17
N THR A 52 3.35 -20.77 14.94
CA THR A 52 4.30 -21.12 15.99
C THR A 52 5.22 -19.93 16.27
N GLU A 53 5.76 -19.83 17.50
CA GLU A 53 6.77 -18.81 17.82
C GLU A 53 7.98 -18.89 16.88
N ALA A 54 8.33 -20.08 16.38
CA ALA A 54 9.41 -20.25 15.42
C ALA A 54 9.10 -19.52 14.08
N THR A 55 7.88 -19.64 13.58
CA THR A 55 7.44 -18.93 12.37
C THR A 55 7.44 -17.41 12.57
N LEU A 56 6.93 -16.94 13.71
CA LEU A 56 6.96 -15.51 14.04
C LEU A 56 8.40 -15.00 14.20
N ALA A 57 9.29 -15.77 14.81
CA ALA A 57 10.71 -15.41 14.95
C ALA A 57 11.43 -15.30 13.59
N GLU A 58 11.16 -16.21 12.65
CA GLU A 58 11.68 -16.13 11.28
C GLU A 58 11.20 -14.87 10.56
N TRP A 59 9.90 -14.57 10.64
CA TRP A 59 9.32 -13.36 10.05
C TRP A 59 9.92 -12.10 10.68
N ARG A 60 10.08 -12.09 12.01
CA ARG A 60 10.70 -11.00 12.76
C ARG A 60 12.13 -10.76 12.29
N ALA A 61 12.94 -11.82 12.20
CA ALA A 61 14.32 -11.72 11.73
C ALA A 61 14.40 -11.20 10.28
N GLY A 62 13.50 -11.67 9.41
CA GLY A 62 13.39 -11.18 8.04
C GLY A 62 13.06 -9.69 7.97
N LEU A 63 12.08 -9.22 8.75
CA LEU A 63 11.71 -7.80 8.79
C LEU A 63 12.83 -6.93 9.37
N LEU A 64 13.52 -7.39 10.41
CA LEU A 64 14.63 -6.65 11.03
C LEU A 64 15.82 -6.45 10.08
N ALA A 65 15.96 -7.31 9.07
CA ALA A 65 17.00 -7.20 8.04
C ALA A 65 16.65 -6.24 6.91
N LEU A 66 15.41 -5.73 6.85
CA LEU A 66 14.98 -4.80 5.80
C LEU A 66 15.38 -3.35 6.13
N PRO A 67 15.69 -2.53 5.10
CA PRO A 67 15.80 -1.09 5.26
C PRO A 67 14.52 -0.50 5.84
N ARG A 68 14.66 0.39 6.83
CA ARG A 68 13.56 1.11 7.48
C ARG A 68 13.42 2.53 6.91
N PRO A 69 12.21 3.11 6.91
CA PRO A 69 10.95 2.52 7.37
C PRO A 69 10.42 1.44 6.41
N ILE A 70 9.56 0.55 6.93
CA ILE A 70 8.90 -0.51 6.16
C ILE A 70 7.41 -0.14 6.01
N GLY A 71 7.03 0.24 4.79
CA GLY A 71 5.63 0.42 4.40
C GLY A 71 4.93 -0.92 4.16
N VAL A 72 3.76 -1.12 4.74
CA VAL A 72 2.98 -2.36 4.62
C VAL A 72 1.53 -2.07 4.23
N ASP A 73 1.02 -2.83 3.27
CA ASP A 73 -0.39 -2.79 2.84
C ASP A 73 -1.23 -3.71 3.73
N VAL A 74 -1.40 -3.32 5.00
CA VAL A 74 -2.27 -4.03 5.96
C VAL A 74 -2.66 -3.12 7.12
N ALA A 75 -3.90 -3.24 7.58
CA ALA A 75 -4.41 -2.47 8.72
C ALA A 75 -3.70 -2.86 10.04
N LEU A 76 -2.97 -1.91 10.64
CA LEU A 76 -2.18 -2.14 11.86
C LEU A 76 -2.88 -1.67 13.13
N ASP A 77 -3.57 -0.54 13.10
CA ASP A 77 -4.28 0.02 14.25
C ASP A 77 -5.78 -0.34 14.21
N ILE A 78 -6.22 -1.30 15.03
CA ILE A 78 -7.63 -1.69 15.14
C ILE A 78 -8.38 -1.01 16.29
N ASP A 79 -7.66 -0.33 17.20
CA ASP A 79 -8.28 0.25 18.39
C ASP A 79 -9.20 1.42 18.01
N ALA A 80 -8.90 2.07 16.88
CA ALA A 80 -9.76 3.08 16.25
C ALA A 80 -11.13 2.56 15.75
N LEU A 81 -11.36 1.24 15.67
CA LEU A 81 -12.68 0.66 15.36
C LEU A 81 -13.64 0.66 16.57
N GLY A 82 -13.22 1.17 17.74
CA GLY A 82 -14.08 1.27 18.92
C GLY A 82 -14.18 -0.02 19.75
N ALA A 83 -13.29 -0.99 19.53
CA ALA A 83 -13.28 -2.26 20.28
C ALA A 83 -12.67 -2.16 21.70
N GLY A 84 -12.09 -1.01 22.08
CA GLY A 84 -11.15 -0.91 23.20
C GLY A 84 -11.55 -0.16 24.48
N GLY A 85 -12.79 0.30 24.67
CA GLY A 85 -13.16 0.78 26.01
C GLY A 85 -14.43 1.61 26.13
N ASN A 86 -15.36 1.12 26.97
CA ASN A 86 -16.40 1.77 27.79
C ASN A 86 -17.09 3.10 27.39
N ARG A 87 -16.82 3.68 26.22
CA ARG A 87 -17.56 4.81 25.67
C ARG A 87 -18.56 4.24 24.68
N ARG A 88 -19.85 4.52 24.93
CA ARG A 88 -20.94 4.31 23.97
C ARG A 88 -20.42 4.65 22.58
N ALA A 89 -20.37 3.65 21.70
CA ALA A 89 -20.10 3.89 20.29
C ALA A 89 -21.04 5.03 19.83
N PRO A 90 -20.54 6.08 19.16
CA PRO A 90 -21.41 7.07 18.57
C PRO A 90 -22.45 6.35 17.72
N ALA A 91 -23.69 6.85 17.72
CA ALA A 91 -24.75 6.23 16.93
C ALA A 91 -24.29 6.09 15.48
N LEU A 92 -23.99 4.86 15.06
CA LEU A 92 -23.51 4.55 13.72
C LEU A 92 -24.55 5.06 12.73
N ARG A 93 -24.13 5.94 11.84
CA ARG A 93 -24.96 6.57 10.83
C ARG A 93 -24.96 5.78 9.52
N GLN A 94 -23.91 5.00 9.24
CA GLN A 94 -23.72 4.29 7.97
C GLN A 94 -23.14 2.88 8.16
N LEU A 95 -23.47 1.95 7.25
CA LEU A 95 -23.09 0.52 7.37
C LEU A 95 -21.56 0.30 7.37
N TRP A 96 -20.79 1.14 6.66
CA TRP A 96 -19.34 0.99 6.59
C TRP A 96 -18.64 1.23 7.94
N GLU A 97 -19.25 2.02 8.83
CA GLU A 97 -18.71 2.33 10.16
C GLU A 97 -18.68 1.10 11.08
N LEU A 98 -19.32 -0.01 10.69
CA LEU A 98 -19.23 -1.30 11.38
C LEU A 98 -17.94 -2.06 11.07
N THR A 99 -17.30 -1.78 9.94
CA THR A 99 -16.21 -2.61 9.42
C THR A 99 -14.94 -1.84 9.12
N HIS A 100 -15.01 -0.55 8.82
CA HIS A 100 -13.87 0.29 8.42
C HIS A 100 -13.62 1.40 9.43
N ARG A 101 -12.34 1.77 9.63
CA ARG A 101 -11.98 3.04 10.27
C ARG A 101 -12.28 4.18 9.29
N PRO A 102 -12.46 5.42 9.78
CA PRO A 102 -12.60 6.58 8.91
C PRO A 102 -11.47 6.70 7.88
N ILE A 103 -10.23 6.36 8.27
CA ILE A 103 -9.08 6.37 7.36
C ILE A 103 -9.18 5.29 6.26
N ASP A 104 -9.59 4.06 6.60
CA ASP A 104 -9.78 2.99 5.62
C ASP A 104 -10.85 3.37 4.60
N PHE A 105 -11.96 3.93 5.09
CA PHE A 105 -13.04 4.39 4.22
C PHE A 105 -12.63 5.62 3.40
N ALA A 106 -11.82 6.53 3.92
CA ALA A 106 -11.30 7.68 3.18
C ALA A 106 -10.35 7.26 2.03
N PHE A 107 -9.54 6.23 2.25
CA PHE A 107 -8.42 5.87 1.38
C PHE A 107 -8.54 4.49 0.72
N TYR A 108 -9.76 3.93 0.69
CA TYR A 108 -10.03 2.61 0.09
C TYR A 108 -9.18 1.48 0.69
N GLY A 109 -8.80 1.62 1.96
CA GLY A 109 -8.19 0.54 2.73
C GLY A 109 -9.19 -0.59 2.92
N ASP A 110 -8.67 -1.81 2.97
CA ASP A 110 -9.46 -2.96 3.36
C ASP A 110 -9.93 -2.80 4.81
N ALA A 111 -11.11 -3.33 5.12
CA ALA A 111 -11.63 -3.27 6.46
C ALA A 111 -10.71 -4.10 7.38
N PRO A 112 -10.34 -3.62 8.59
CA PRO A 112 -9.39 -4.35 9.43
C PRO A 112 -9.89 -5.73 9.92
N LEU A 113 -11.18 -6.02 9.70
CA LEU A 113 -11.89 -7.26 10.03
C LEU A 113 -12.50 -7.95 8.79
N THR A 114 -12.27 -7.49 7.55
CA THR A 114 -12.95 -8.06 6.38
C THR A 114 -12.57 -9.49 6.06
N ASP A 115 -11.44 -9.96 6.55
CA ASP A 115 -11.03 -11.31 6.24
C ASP A 115 -11.40 -12.30 7.35
N ARG A 116 -11.76 -13.48 6.86
CA ARG A 116 -12.18 -14.63 7.66
C ARG A 116 -11.19 -14.84 8.79
N VAL A 117 -11.68 -15.31 9.94
CA VAL A 117 -10.89 -15.81 11.08
C VAL A 117 -9.58 -16.44 10.58
N GLY A 118 -8.46 -15.68 10.57
CA GLY A 118 -7.16 -16.17 10.10
C GLY A 118 -6.30 -15.34 9.14
N GLU A 119 -6.63 -14.10 8.81
CA GLU A 119 -5.79 -13.28 7.91
C GLU A 119 -4.43 -12.88 8.50
N PHE A 120 -3.50 -12.59 7.61
CA PHE A 120 -2.17 -12.06 7.91
C PHE A 120 -2.18 -10.78 8.76
N GLY A 121 -3.14 -9.86 8.62
CA GLY A 121 -3.17 -8.64 9.45
C GLY A 121 -3.19 -8.92 10.95
N VAL A 122 -3.96 -9.91 11.41
CA VAL A 122 -3.96 -10.34 12.82
C VAL A 122 -2.59 -10.91 13.22
N ARG A 123 -2.00 -11.78 12.38
CA ARG A 123 -0.68 -12.40 12.66
C ARG A 123 0.45 -11.38 12.65
N PHE A 124 0.40 -10.43 11.72
CA PHE A 124 1.37 -9.36 11.62
C PHE A 124 1.25 -8.43 12.82
N ARG A 125 0.05 -8.11 13.29
CA ARG A 125 -0.13 -7.40 14.57
C ARG A 125 0.43 -8.19 15.75
N THR A 126 0.18 -9.50 15.84
CA THR A 126 0.79 -10.36 16.89
C THR A 126 2.31 -10.38 16.79
N LEU A 127 2.86 -10.44 15.58
CA LEU A 127 4.30 -10.34 15.31
C LEU A 127 4.86 -9.01 15.82
N LEU A 128 4.18 -7.89 15.50
CA LEU A 128 4.60 -6.55 15.90
C LEU A 128 4.49 -6.36 17.42
N ALA A 129 3.39 -6.80 18.05
CA ALA A 129 3.18 -6.71 19.50
C ALA A 129 4.23 -7.50 20.32
N SER A 130 4.86 -8.51 19.71
CA SER A 130 5.95 -9.30 20.31
C SER A 130 7.33 -8.86 19.85
N SER A 131 7.46 -7.69 19.25
CA SER A 131 8.69 -7.16 18.68
C SER A 131 9.03 -5.76 19.23
N ALA A 132 10.21 -5.25 18.86
CA ALA A 132 10.65 -3.89 19.17
C ALA A 132 10.32 -2.87 18.06
N PHE A 133 9.44 -3.21 17.12
CA PHE A 133 9.08 -2.29 16.04
C PHE A 133 8.20 -1.15 16.55
N GLU A 134 8.57 0.08 16.23
CA GLU A 134 7.77 1.28 16.51
C GLU A 134 6.84 1.59 15.33
N LEU A 135 5.51 1.63 15.57
CA LEU A 135 4.52 2.01 14.56
C LEU A 135 4.64 3.50 14.23
N GLY A 136 4.64 3.84 12.95
CA GLY A 136 4.83 5.20 12.44
C GLY A 136 6.29 5.55 12.13
N ASP A 137 7.24 4.91 12.81
CA ASP A 137 8.68 5.15 12.63
C ASP A 137 9.38 3.98 11.91
N ASP A 138 9.29 2.76 12.46
CA ASP A 138 9.88 1.57 11.83
C ASP A 138 8.96 0.93 10.80
N ILE A 139 7.65 0.89 11.11
CA ILE A 139 6.61 0.27 10.30
C ILE A 139 5.52 1.30 10.02
N ILE A 140 5.16 1.47 8.75
CA ILE A 140 4.15 2.44 8.31
C ILE A 140 3.02 1.69 7.60
N GLU A 141 1.78 1.94 8.00
CA GLU A 141 0.60 1.48 7.27
C GLU A 141 0.44 2.30 5.98
N VAL A 142 0.31 1.62 4.83
CA VAL A 142 0.20 2.24 3.51
C VAL A 142 -1.06 1.75 2.80
N TYR A 143 -1.67 2.62 2.00
CA TYR A 143 -2.84 2.33 1.18
C TYR A 143 -2.51 2.49 -0.32
N PRO A 144 -1.88 1.49 -0.98
CA PRO A 144 -1.45 1.57 -2.38
C PRO A 144 -2.57 2.00 -3.33
N ARG A 145 -3.80 1.52 -3.08
CA ARG A 145 -4.98 1.88 -3.86
C ARG A 145 -5.30 3.38 -3.80
N ALA A 146 -5.14 4.00 -2.64
CA ALA A 146 -5.31 5.44 -2.48
C ALA A 146 -4.19 6.23 -3.16
N THR A 147 -2.95 5.71 -3.16
CA THR A 147 -1.84 6.36 -3.86
C THR A 147 -2.12 6.48 -5.36
N VAL A 148 -2.73 5.45 -5.97
CA VAL A 148 -3.17 5.51 -7.38
C VAL A 148 -4.29 6.52 -7.58
N GLU A 149 -5.28 6.58 -6.69
CA GLU A 149 -6.36 7.57 -6.80
C GLU A 149 -5.85 9.01 -6.65
N LEU A 150 -4.93 9.26 -5.71
CA LEU A 150 -4.31 10.55 -5.43
C LEU A 150 -3.51 11.11 -6.60
N LEU A 151 -2.98 10.24 -7.45
CA LEU A 151 -2.32 10.62 -8.70
C LEU A 151 -3.32 10.93 -9.84
N GLU A 152 -4.60 11.08 -9.53
CA GLU A 152 -5.72 11.29 -10.47
C GLU A 152 -5.80 10.26 -11.60
N PHE A 153 -5.29 9.04 -11.38
CA PHE A 153 -5.61 7.94 -12.28
C PHE A 153 -7.12 7.70 -12.20
N ARG A 154 -7.84 8.14 -13.24
CA ARG A 154 -9.29 8.00 -13.41
C ARG A 154 -9.74 6.54 -13.62
N GLY A 155 -9.23 5.62 -12.82
CA GLY A 155 -9.54 4.21 -12.81
C GLY A 155 -9.18 3.61 -11.46
N GLN A 156 -10.08 2.81 -10.90
CA GLN A 156 -9.77 2.04 -9.69
C GLN A 156 -8.56 1.14 -9.98
N HIS A 157 -7.56 1.12 -9.10
CA HIS A 157 -6.56 0.06 -9.08
C HIS A 157 -7.32 -1.28 -9.10
N ILE A 158 -7.24 -2.00 -10.23
CA ILE A 158 -7.93 -3.26 -10.49
C ILE A 158 -6.83 -4.20 -10.96
N GLY A 159 -6.68 -5.34 -10.27
CA GLY A 159 -5.64 -6.33 -10.53
C GLY A 159 -5.31 -6.53 -12.02
N GLY A 160 -4.02 -6.49 -12.36
CA GLY A 160 -3.55 -6.52 -13.73
C GLY A 160 -2.05 -6.78 -13.86
N ALA A 161 -1.61 -6.92 -15.10
CA ALA A 161 -0.20 -7.03 -15.45
C ALA A 161 0.12 -6.21 -16.70
N ALA A 162 1.35 -5.73 -16.77
CA ALA A 162 1.87 -5.00 -17.91
C ALA A 162 3.29 -5.46 -18.25
N HIS A 163 3.63 -5.40 -19.53
CA HIS A 163 4.98 -5.64 -20.03
C HIS A 163 5.53 -4.38 -20.71
N HIS A 164 6.84 -4.16 -20.61
CA HIS A 164 7.51 -3.06 -21.25
C HIS A 164 7.95 -3.45 -22.67
N SER A 165 7.75 -2.53 -23.61
CA SER A 165 8.16 -2.68 -25.00
C SER A 165 8.98 -1.47 -25.46
N THR A 166 9.46 -1.49 -26.70
CA THR A 166 10.12 -0.32 -27.32
C THR A 166 9.26 0.94 -27.35
N ASN A 167 7.93 0.80 -27.22
CA ASN A 167 6.98 1.91 -27.21
C ASN A 167 6.44 2.21 -25.80
N GLY A 168 7.14 1.78 -24.75
CA GLY A 168 6.70 1.92 -23.36
C GLY A 168 5.84 0.73 -22.88
N TRP A 169 5.21 0.93 -21.72
CA TRP A 169 4.38 -0.07 -21.05
C TRP A 169 3.10 -0.39 -21.83
N LYS A 170 2.76 -1.68 -21.90
CA LYS A 170 1.54 -2.20 -22.52
C LYS A 170 0.90 -3.24 -21.60
N GLY A 171 -0.43 -3.26 -21.55
CA GLY A 171 -1.14 -4.31 -20.81
C GLY A 171 -0.80 -5.69 -21.37
N ASP A 172 -0.66 -6.67 -20.49
CA ASP A 172 -0.37 -8.07 -20.85
C ASP A 172 -1.47 -8.64 -21.76
N ASP A 173 -2.73 -8.46 -21.38
CA ASP A 173 -3.90 -8.65 -22.24
C ASP A 173 -4.54 -7.29 -22.62
N ARG A 174 -4.54 -6.97 -23.92
CA ARG A 174 -5.13 -5.73 -24.48
C ARG A 174 -6.66 -5.70 -24.42
N ASN A 175 -7.32 -6.78 -24.03
CA ASN A 175 -8.77 -6.79 -23.82
C ASN A 175 -9.13 -6.63 -22.35
N LYS A 176 -8.18 -6.88 -21.44
CA LYS A 176 -8.39 -6.77 -20.00
C LYS A 176 -8.19 -5.33 -19.52
N ARG A 177 -9.23 -4.76 -18.91
CA ARG A 177 -9.21 -3.38 -18.38
C ARG A 177 -8.11 -3.16 -17.33
N GLY A 178 -7.93 -4.10 -16.40
CA GLY A 178 -6.91 -4.02 -15.36
C GLY A 178 -5.49 -3.89 -15.94
N ASP A 179 -5.18 -4.67 -16.97
CA ASP A 179 -3.85 -4.66 -17.61
C ASP A 179 -3.58 -3.34 -18.36
N LYS A 180 -4.59 -2.76 -19.02
CA LYS A 180 -4.48 -1.41 -19.61
C LYS A 180 -4.21 -0.34 -18.56
N LEU A 181 -4.92 -0.42 -17.44
CA LEU A 181 -4.75 0.54 -16.35
C LEU A 181 -3.39 0.39 -15.70
N MET A 182 -2.92 -0.84 -15.47
CA MET A 182 -1.57 -1.13 -14.98
C MET A 182 -0.50 -0.46 -15.84
N ALA A 183 -0.58 -0.66 -17.18
CA ALA A 183 0.37 -0.03 -18.10
C ALA A 183 0.33 1.50 -18.07
N LYS A 184 -0.86 2.09 -17.91
CA LYS A 184 -1.04 3.53 -17.76
C LYS A 184 -0.38 4.03 -16.46
N ILE A 185 -0.62 3.34 -15.34
CA ILE A 185 -0.05 3.68 -14.03
C ILE A 185 1.48 3.68 -14.09
N LEU A 186 2.08 2.60 -14.59
CA LEU A 186 3.54 2.50 -14.71
C LEU A 186 4.14 3.60 -15.60
N SER A 187 3.43 3.99 -16.68
CA SER A 187 3.88 5.06 -17.58
C SER A 187 3.86 6.43 -16.91
N GLU A 188 2.79 6.77 -16.20
CA GLU A 188 2.62 8.08 -15.55
C GLU A 188 3.45 8.21 -14.26
N LEU A 189 3.71 7.10 -13.55
CA LEU A 189 4.71 7.06 -12.48
C LEU A 189 6.15 7.24 -13.00
N GLY A 190 6.36 7.18 -14.32
CA GLY A 190 7.68 7.28 -14.94
C GLY A 190 8.56 6.07 -14.67
N VAL A 191 7.96 4.88 -14.55
CA VAL A 191 8.69 3.64 -14.25
C VAL A 191 9.55 3.23 -15.44
N ASN A 192 10.87 3.26 -15.25
CA ASN A 192 11.84 2.75 -16.20
C ASN A 192 12.27 1.34 -15.78
N PRO A 193 12.07 0.32 -16.64
CA PRO A 193 12.48 -1.04 -16.29
C PRO A 193 14.00 -1.19 -16.42
N GLY A 194 14.61 -1.66 -15.33
CA GLY A 194 15.95 -2.22 -15.28
C GLY A 194 15.92 -3.73 -15.50
N GLN A 195 16.96 -4.41 -15.01
CA GLN A 195 17.11 -5.86 -15.15
C GLN A 195 15.90 -6.62 -14.58
N GLY A 196 15.35 -7.55 -15.35
CA GLY A 196 14.28 -8.47 -14.94
C GLY A 196 12.89 -7.84 -14.74
N ALA A 197 12.76 -6.52 -14.87
CA ALA A 197 11.51 -5.79 -14.65
C ALA A 197 10.76 -5.47 -15.95
N ASP A 198 10.93 -6.28 -16.99
CA ASP A 198 10.20 -6.14 -18.26
C ASP A 198 8.72 -6.51 -18.14
N LYS A 199 8.32 -7.20 -17.06
CA LYS A 199 6.93 -7.48 -16.71
C LYS A 199 6.68 -7.22 -15.23
N LEU A 200 5.62 -6.47 -14.94
CA LEU A 200 5.18 -6.17 -13.58
C LEU A 200 3.68 -6.48 -13.44
N ASP A 201 3.29 -6.99 -12.29
CA ASP A 201 1.89 -7.19 -11.91
C ASP A 201 1.48 -6.30 -10.73
N SER A 202 0.20 -6.37 -10.35
CA SER A 202 -0.31 -5.56 -9.23
C SER A 202 0.40 -5.83 -7.91
N ASP A 203 0.88 -7.06 -7.68
CA ASP A 203 1.58 -7.39 -6.44
C ASP A 203 2.92 -6.64 -6.37
N ASP A 204 3.63 -6.57 -7.51
CA ASP A 204 4.83 -5.74 -7.67
C ASP A 204 4.54 -4.25 -7.47
N LEU A 205 3.48 -3.72 -8.09
CA LEU A 205 3.10 -2.31 -7.98
C LEU A 205 2.76 -1.92 -6.55
N ASP A 206 1.99 -2.73 -5.83
CA ASP A 206 1.61 -2.42 -4.46
C ASP A 206 2.84 -2.42 -3.54
N ALA A 207 3.77 -3.36 -3.71
CA ALA A 207 5.04 -3.32 -2.99
C ALA A 207 5.84 -2.05 -3.32
N MET A 208 5.90 -1.64 -4.60
CA MET A 208 6.55 -0.39 -5.01
C MET A 208 5.89 0.83 -4.35
N LEU A 209 4.57 0.91 -4.34
CA LEU A 209 3.83 2.04 -3.75
C LEU A 209 4.00 2.09 -2.23
N CYS A 210 4.03 0.94 -1.56
CA CYS A 210 4.41 0.85 -0.15
C CYS A 210 5.81 1.44 0.10
N ALA A 211 6.79 1.07 -0.73
CA ALA A 211 8.17 1.51 -0.57
C ALA A 211 8.32 3.02 -0.83
N LEU A 212 7.67 3.51 -1.89
CA LEU A 212 7.70 4.93 -2.27
C LEU A 212 7.01 5.81 -1.23
N THR A 213 5.89 5.35 -0.66
CA THR A 213 5.17 6.08 0.39
C THR A 213 6.02 6.16 1.66
N ALA A 214 6.62 5.05 2.09
CA ALA A 214 7.52 5.01 3.24
C ALA A 214 8.78 5.87 3.03
N LEU A 215 9.34 5.86 1.81
CA LEU A 215 10.44 6.74 1.44
C LEU A 215 10.05 8.22 1.51
N GLY A 216 8.87 8.57 0.98
CA GLY A 216 8.31 9.92 1.02
C GLY A 216 8.12 10.46 2.44
N ALA A 217 7.64 9.60 3.35
CA ALA A 217 7.53 9.92 4.78
C ALA A 217 8.90 10.25 5.39
N THR A 218 9.94 9.48 5.06
CA THR A 218 11.31 9.67 5.57
C THR A 218 11.91 11.03 5.18
N ILE A 219 11.56 11.54 3.99
CA ILE A 219 12.03 12.83 3.49
C ILE A 219 11.07 13.99 3.77
N ALA A 220 10.03 13.73 4.57
CA ALA A 220 8.98 14.68 4.96
C ALA A 220 8.33 15.42 3.77
N GLN A 221 8.23 14.77 2.61
CA GLN A 221 7.59 15.38 1.45
C GLN A 221 6.13 14.94 1.34
N GLY A 222 5.22 15.92 1.32
CA GLY A 222 3.79 15.67 1.14
C GLY A 222 3.11 14.97 2.32
N VAL A 223 3.67 15.09 3.53
CA VAL A 223 3.10 14.48 4.74
C VAL A 223 2.07 15.42 5.37
N LEU A 224 0.83 14.95 5.50
CA LEU A 224 -0.20 15.61 6.30
C LEU A 224 -0.15 15.08 7.73
N THR A 225 -0.22 15.97 8.72
CA THR A 225 -0.20 15.59 10.15
C THR A 225 -1.29 16.31 10.94
N GLY A 226 -1.63 15.79 12.12
CA GLY A 226 -2.57 16.43 13.06
C GLY A 226 -3.90 16.82 12.41
N ASP A 227 -4.30 18.07 12.59
CA ASP A 227 -5.56 18.62 12.12
C ASP A 227 -5.70 18.58 10.58
N GLU A 228 -4.59 18.68 9.85
CA GLU A 228 -4.63 18.64 8.38
C GLU A 228 -5.03 17.26 7.88
N LEU A 229 -4.47 16.20 8.47
CA LEU A 229 -4.82 14.82 8.15
C LEU A 229 -6.27 14.51 8.56
N ALA A 230 -6.69 14.97 9.75
CA ALA A 230 -8.06 14.77 10.24
C ALA A 230 -9.09 15.43 9.30
N ARG A 231 -8.78 16.62 8.79
CA ARG A 231 -9.62 17.31 7.80
C ARG A 231 -9.69 16.54 6.48
N GLU A 232 -8.56 16.09 5.93
CA GLU A 232 -8.53 15.32 4.68
C GLU A 232 -9.37 14.04 4.78
N ILE A 233 -9.24 13.30 5.88
CA ILE A 233 -10.05 12.11 6.17
C ILE A 233 -11.54 12.48 6.19
N THR A 234 -11.91 13.52 6.93
CA THR A 234 -13.30 13.95 7.06
C THR A 234 -13.91 14.34 5.71
N GLU A 235 -13.18 15.10 4.90
CA GLU A 235 -13.63 15.53 3.57
C GLU A 235 -13.79 14.36 2.60
N ARG A 236 -12.87 13.38 2.64
CA ARG A 236 -12.99 12.14 1.84
C ARG A 236 -14.15 11.27 2.28
N VAL A 237 -14.33 11.06 3.58
CA VAL A 237 -15.47 10.30 4.13
C VAL A 237 -16.79 10.97 3.72
N ALA A 238 -16.90 12.29 3.84
CA ALA A 238 -18.11 13.02 3.45
C ALA A 238 -18.39 12.90 1.95
N ARG A 239 -17.37 13.05 1.10
CA ARG A 239 -17.52 12.85 -0.36
C ARG A 239 -17.99 11.45 -0.70
N ARG A 240 -17.41 10.43 -0.07
CA ARG A 240 -17.72 9.02 -0.34
C ARG A 240 -19.07 8.60 0.27
N GLY A 241 -19.47 9.17 1.39
CA GLY A 241 -20.77 8.91 2.03
C GLY A 241 -21.95 9.60 1.35
N ASN A 242 -21.72 10.71 0.63
CA ASN A 242 -22.73 11.44 -0.13
C ASN A 242 -22.80 11.05 -1.62
N ALA A 243 -21.77 10.40 -2.15
CA ALA A 243 -21.83 9.79 -3.47
C ALA A 243 -22.66 8.50 -3.37
N GLU A 244 -23.78 8.43 -4.11
CA GLU A 244 -24.26 7.12 -4.54
C GLU A 244 -23.08 6.39 -5.23
N PRO A 245 -22.99 5.06 -5.16
CA PRO A 245 -22.00 4.31 -5.91
C PRO A 245 -22.32 4.42 -7.41
N ASP A 246 -22.04 5.59 -8.00
CA ASP A 246 -22.06 5.82 -9.44
C ASP A 246 -20.72 5.28 -9.98
N PRO A 247 -20.73 4.24 -10.81
CA PRO A 247 -19.51 3.68 -11.38
C PRO A 247 -18.77 4.65 -12.31
N LEU A 248 -19.33 5.81 -12.65
CA LEU A 248 -18.87 6.57 -13.82
C LEU A 248 -18.75 8.09 -13.69
N HIS A 249 -19.12 8.78 -12.60
CA HIS A 249 -18.93 10.24 -12.52
C HIS A 249 -18.37 10.71 -11.17
N VAL A 250 -17.17 11.30 -11.19
CA VAL A 250 -16.69 12.24 -10.16
C VAL A 250 -16.44 13.58 -10.84
N ALA A 251 -17.09 14.61 -10.32
CA ALA A 251 -17.12 15.96 -10.89
C ALA A 251 -15.71 16.59 -10.99
N PRO A 252 -15.44 17.37 -12.05
CA PRO A 252 -14.21 18.16 -12.15
C PRO A 252 -14.36 19.41 -11.27
N GLY A 253 -13.56 19.54 -10.21
CA GLY A 253 -13.61 20.76 -9.41
C GLY A 253 -13.13 20.63 -7.98
N ALA A 254 -11.93 20.11 -7.77
CA ALA A 254 -11.10 20.55 -6.66
C ALA A 254 -9.67 20.52 -7.17
N THR A 255 -9.11 21.69 -7.41
CA THR A 255 -7.70 21.91 -7.73
C THR A 255 -6.84 21.32 -6.63
N ALA A 256 -6.52 20.04 -6.72
CA ALA A 256 -5.39 19.46 -6.03
C ALA A 256 -4.17 19.79 -6.89
N VAL A 257 -3.27 20.59 -6.34
CA VAL A 257 -1.87 20.63 -6.78
C VAL A 257 -1.48 19.18 -6.99
N LEU A 258 -1.24 18.78 -8.24
CA LEU A 258 -0.72 17.46 -8.57
C LEU A 258 0.36 17.18 -7.52
N ALA A 259 0.18 16.14 -6.70
CA ALA A 259 1.30 15.60 -5.96
C ALA A 259 2.23 15.06 -7.05
N ARG A 260 3.03 15.94 -7.65
CA ARG A 260 4.10 15.56 -8.54
C ARG A 260 4.90 14.54 -7.75
N PRO A 261 5.21 13.38 -8.33
CA PRO A 261 6.09 12.46 -7.66
C PRO A 261 7.32 13.20 -7.14
N PHE A 262 7.75 12.91 -5.91
CA PHE A 262 8.93 13.54 -5.32
C PHE A 262 10.24 13.14 -6.02
N TRP A 263 10.16 12.20 -6.95
CA TRP A 263 11.27 11.71 -7.75
C TRP A 263 11.29 12.35 -9.15
N GLU A 264 12.50 12.59 -9.66
CA GLU A 264 12.74 13.02 -11.04
C GLU A 264 12.77 11.83 -12.01
N SER A 265 13.29 10.69 -11.54
CA SER A 265 13.27 9.43 -12.29
C SER A 265 13.07 8.24 -11.36
N LEU A 266 12.42 7.20 -11.87
CA LEU A 266 12.14 5.96 -11.17
C LEU A 266 12.64 4.78 -12.00
N THR A 267 13.60 4.02 -11.48
CA THR A 267 14.11 2.79 -12.11
C THR A 267 13.75 1.59 -11.25
N VAL A 268 13.22 0.52 -11.86
CA VAL A 268 12.79 -0.69 -11.15
C VAL A 268 13.56 -1.89 -11.68
N ALA A 269 14.21 -2.66 -10.82
CA ALA A 269 14.81 -3.94 -11.15
C ALA A 269 14.07 -5.06 -10.41
N LYS A 270 13.97 -6.24 -11.03
CA LYS A 270 13.42 -7.45 -10.41
C LYS A 270 14.52 -8.50 -10.34
N ILE A 271 14.84 -8.92 -9.13
CA ILE A 271 15.98 -9.78 -8.78
C ILE A 271 15.47 -11.14 -8.32
#